data_AF-A0A6N3C4R4-F1
#
_entry.id   AF-A0A6N3C4R4-F1
#
_cell.length_a   1.000
_cell.length_b   1.000
_cell.length_c   1.000
_cell.angle_alpha   90.00
_cell.angle_beta   90.00
_cell.angle_gamma   90.00
#
_symmetry.space_group_name_H-M   'P 1'
#
loop_
_entity.id
_entity.type
_entity.pdbx_description
1 polymer ?
#
loop_
_entity_poly.entity_id
_entity_poly.type
_entity_poly.pdbx_seq_one_letter_code
_entity_poly.pdbx_strand_id
1 'polypeptide(L)'
;MENNSYTLVDRIDYLEFRQNLLILKQPCHKATVFFDLNIDIYLEIREKTKEFSEKIICGEDLKLYDYEKLIIGIWPNISNYPSACSLIAKSLLDKDVFNLIAE
;
A
#
# COMPACT_ATOMS: atom_id res chain seq x y z
N MET A 1 -22.61 9.05 -16.22
CA MET A 1 -21.17 8.98 -16.51
C MET A 1 -20.49 9.68 -15.36
N GLU A 2 -19.96 8.92 -14.40
CA GLU A 2 -19.32 9.50 -13.21
C GLU A 2 -18.05 10.25 -13.61
N ASN A 3 -17.99 11.52 -13.24
CA ASN A 3 -16.78 12.31 -13.31
C ASN A 3 -15.81 11.82 -12.22
N ASN A 4 -15.10 10.72 -12.45
CA ASN A 4 -13.89 10.40 -11.69
C ASN A 4 -12.77 11.35 -12.13
N SER A 5 -12.86 12.61 -11.72
CA SER A 5 -11.80 13.59 -11.91
C SER A 5 -10.75 13.39 -10.82
N TYR A 6 -9.92 12.35 -10.93
CA TYR A 6 -8.71 12.24 -10.12
C TYR A 6 -7.94 13.55 -10.21
N THR A 7 -7.53 14.07 -9.07
CA THR A 7 -6.73 15.30 -9.06
C THR A 7 -5.37 15.05 -9.71
N LEU A 8 -4.68 16.12 -10.10
CA LEU A 8 -3.29 15.98 -10.56
C LEU A 8 -2.41 15.38 -9.47
N VAL A 9 -2.68 15.70 -8.20
CA VAL A 9 -1.98 15.14 -7.04
C VAL A 9 -2.18 13.63 -6.97
N ASP A 10 -3.43 13.15 -7.05
CA ASP A 10 -3.72 11.70 -7.03
C ASP A 10 -2.96 10.92 -8.11
N ARG A 11 -2.86 11.52 -9.31
CA ARG A 11 -2.14 10.91 -10.44
C ARG A 11 -0.63 10.88 -10.20
N ILE A 12 -0.07 11.96 -9.65
CA ILE A 12 1.37 12.04 -9.33
C ILE A 12 1.72 11.04 -8.22
N ASP A 13 0.96 11.05 -7.12
CA ASP A 13 1.20 10.14 -5.99
C ASP A 13 1.09 8.67 -6.42
N TYR A 14 0.12 8.36 -7.29
CA TYR A 14 -0.03 7.01 -7.85
C TYR A 14 1.18 6.58 -8.69
N LEU A 15 1.72 7.47 -9.53
CA LEU A 15 2.91 7.19 -10.33
C LEU A 15 4.14 7.01 -9.44
N GLU A 16 4.32 7.86 -8.44
CA GLU A 16 5.40 7.75 -7.47
C GLU A 16 5.32 6.44 -6.69
N PHE A 17 4.13 6.08 -6.20
CA PHE A 17 3.89 4.82 -5.53
C PHE A 17 4.29 3.62 -6.38
N ARG A 18 3.89 3.59 -7.66
CA ARG A 18 4.28 2.51 -8.59
C ARG A 18 5.79 2.47 -8.80
N GLN A 19 6.44 3.62 -8.93
CA GLN A 19 7.88 3.70 -9.08
C GLN A 19 8.62 3.18 -7.83
N ASN A 20 8.14 3.52 -6.64
CA ASN A 20 8.68 3.02 -5.37
C ASN A 20 8.56 1.50 -5.26
N LEU A 21 7.42 0.93 -5.65
CA LEU A 21 7.25 -0.53 -5.70
C LEU A 21 8.25 -1.21 -6.66
N LEU A 22 8.50 -0.60 -7.83
CA LEU A 22 9.49 -1.11 -8.79
C LEU A 22 10.93 -1.02 -8.27
N ILE A 23 11.26 0.01 -7.48
CA ILE A 23 12.58 0.16 -6.86
C ILE A 23 12.76 -0.83 -5.72
N LEU A 24 11.73 -1.04 -4.89
CA LEU A 24 11.82 -1.86 -3.68
C LEU A 24 11.67 -3.37 -3.96
N LYS A 25 11.11 -3.78 -5.11
CA LYS A 25 10.97 -5.19 -5.44
C LYS A 25 12.35 -5.88 -5.58
N GLN A 26 12.43 -7.14 -5.18
CA GLN A 26 13.65 -7.92 -5.42
C GLN A 26 13.87 -8.19 -6.93
N PRO A 27 15.13 -8.30 -7.40
CA PRO A 27 15.46 -8.51 -8.82
C PRO A 27 14.82 -9.77 -9.43
N CYS A 28 14.68 -10.83 -8.63
CA CYS A 28 14.12 -12.12 -9.03
C CYS A 28 12.59 -12.14 -9.17
N HIS A 29 11.89 -11.10 -8.70
CA HIS A 29 10.44 -11.08 -8.71
C HIS A 29 9.88 -10.41 -9.97
N LYS A 30 8.97 -11.13 -10.65
CA LYS A 30 8.19 -10.58 -11.76
C LYS A 30 7.27 -9.49 -11.22
N ALA A 31 7.44 -8.26 -11.71
CA ALA A 31 6.64 -7.08 -11.33
C ALA A 31 5.17 -7.17 -11.82
N THR A 32 4.76 -8.30 -12.39
CA THR A 32 3.48 -8.49 -13.06
C THR A 32 2.29 -8.32 -12.11
N VAL A 33 2.45 -8.59 -10.81
CA VAL A 33 1.38 -8.35 -9.82
C VAL A 33 1.01 -6.86 -9.72
N PHE A 34 1.97 -5.94 -9.86
CA PHE A 34 1.69 -4.50 -9.84
C PHE A 34 1.24 -3.93 -11.19
N PHE A 35 1.09 -4.79 -12.20
CA PHE A 35 0.56 -4.37 -13.50
C PHE A 35 -0.94 -4.08 -13.42
N ASP A 36 -1.67 -4.88 -12.64
CA ASP A 36 -3.13 -4.77 -12.49
C ASP A 36 -3.55 -3.77 -11.39
N LEU A 37 -2.58 -3.17 -10.69
CA LEU A 37 -2.83 -2.11 -9.72
C LEU A 37 -3.27 -0.85 -10.47
N ASN A 38 -4.57 -0.54 -10.44
CA ASN A 38 -5.12 0.70 -10.97
C ASN A 38 -5.14 1.83 -9.91
N ILE A 39 -5.48 3.05 -10.34
CA ILE A 39 -5.49 4.21 -9.45
C ILE A 39 -6.59 4.13 -8.38
N ASP A 40 -7.74 3.51 -8.66
CA ASP A 40 -8.82 3.37 -7.68
C ASP A 40 -8.39 2.49 -6.50
N ILE A 41 -7.80 1.33 -6.79
CA ILE A 41 -7.24 0.43 -5.77
C ILE A 41 -6.15 1.15 -4.96
N TYR A 42 -5.30 1.93 -5.63
CA TYR A 42 -4.29 2.73 -4.94
C TYR A 42 -4.90 3.76 -4.00
N LEU A 43 -5.94 4.48 -4.43
CA LEU A 43 -6.59 5.50 -3.61
C LEU A 43 -7.24 4.89 -2.36
N GLU A 44 -7.90 3.75 -2.52
CA GLU A 44 -8.48 3.01 -1.40
C GLU A 44 -7.40 2.50 -0.44
N ILE A 45 -6.32 1.91 -0.96
CA ILE A 45 -5.15 1.52 -0.14
C ILE A 45 -4.60 2.74 0.61
N ARG A 46 -4.38 3.87 -0.06
CA ARG A 46 -3.83 5.08 0.55
C ARG A 46 -4.71 5.60 1.69
N GLU A 47 -6.02 5.62 1.51
CA GLU A 47 -6.98 6.04 2.54
C GLU A 47 -6.94 5.08 3.73
N LYS A 48 -7.01 3.77 3.48
CA LYS A 48 -6.98 2.77 4.54
C LYS A 48 -5.64 2.68 5.27
N THR A 49 -4.53 2.98 4.60
CA THR A 49 -3.21 3.12 5.23
C THR A 49 -3.15 4.32 6.17
N LYS A 50 -3.80 5.45 5.82
CA LYS A 50 -3.90 6.61 6.74
C LYS A 50 -4.70 6.25 7.98
N GLU A 51 -5.88 5.65 7.81
CA GLU A 51 -6.71 5.18 8.93
C GLU A 51 -5.93 4.20 9.84
N PHE A 52 -5.18 3.27 9.23
CA PHE A 52 -4.34 2.31 9.96
C PHE A 52 -3.25 3.01 10.76
N SER A 53 -2.60 4.02 10.18
CA SER A 53 -1.54 4.80 10.85
C SER A 53 -2.08 5.56 12.05
N GLU A 54 -3.26 6.17 11.91
CA GLU A 54 -3.92 6.89 13.01
C GLU A 54 -4.21 5.98 14.20
N LYS A 55 -4.62 4.73 13.95
CA LYS A 55 -4.85 3.72 15.01
C LYS A 55 -3.57 3.39 15.78
N ILE A 56 -2.47 3.16 15.06
CA ILE A 56 -1.14 2.94 15.67
C ILE A 56 -0.73 4.15 16.52
N ILE A 57 -0.88 5.36 15.98
CA ILE A 57 -0.53 6.60 16.69
C ILE A 57 -1.39 6.79 17.94
N CYS A 58 -2.65 6.35 17.92
CA CYS A 58 -3.54 6.35 19.08
C CYS A 58 -3.23 5.25 20.11
N GLY A 59 -2.24 4.38 19.85
CA GLY A 59 -1.78 3.34 20.77
C GLY A 59 -2.45 1.97 20.58
N GLU A 60 -3.12 1.72 19.46
CA GLU A 60 -3.56 0.36 19.12
C GLU A 60 -2.35 -0.55 18.81
N ASP A 61 -2.36 -1.76 19.36
CA ASP A 61 -1.34 -2.79 19.11
C ASP A 61 -1.67 -3.57 17.82
N LEU A 62 -1.50 -2.93 16.67
CA LEU A 62 -1.62 -3.58 15.36
C LEU A 62 -0.24 -4.00 14.85
N LYS A 63 -0.21 -5.13 14.14
CA LYS A 63 1.04 -5.71 13.60
C LYS A 63 1.02 -5.69 12.08
N LEU A 64 2.19 -5.99 11.49
CA LEU A 64 2.31 -6.10 10.03
C LEU A 64 1.25 -7.05 9.45
N TYR A 65 0.95 -8.16 10.14
CA TYR A 65 -0.09 -9.11 9.73
C TYR A 65 -1.49 -8.49 9.62
N ASP A 66 -1.84 -7.52 10.49
CA ASP A 66 -3.12 -6.82 10.41
C ASP A 66 -3.17 -5.88 9.20
N TYR A 67 -2.03 -5.25 8.90
CA TYR A 67 -1.87 -4.47 7.68
C TYR A 67 -1.98 -5.35 6.42
N GLU A 68 -1.39 -6.56 6.43
CA GLU A 68 -1.51 -7.50 5.31
C GLU A 68 -2.96 -7.90 5.04
N LYS A 69 -3.74 -8.19 6.09
CA LYS A 69 -5.17 -8.47 5.97
C LYS A 69 -5.95 -7.31 5.36
N LEU A 70 -5.65 -6.09 5.80
CA LEU A 70 -6.29 -4.88 5.29
C LEU A 70 -6.02 -4.73 3.78
N ILE A 71 -4.77 -4.87 3.35
CA ILE A 71 -4.41 -4.74 1.93
C ILE A 71 -5.01 -5.87 1.07
N ILE A 72 -5.01 -7.12 1.56
CA ILE A 72 -5.64 -8.25 0.87
C ILE A 72 -7.15 -8.08 0.78
N GLY A 73 -7.79 -7.46 1.78
CA GLY A 73 -9.22 -7.16 1.76
C GLY A 73 -9.60 -6.18 0.64
N ILE A 74 -8.74 -5.21 0.35
CA ILE A 74 -8.93 -4.22 -0.73
C ILE A 74 -8.56 -4.83 -2.08
N TRP A 75 -7.40 -5.51 -2.14
CA TRP A 75 -6.85 -6.03 -3.39
C TRP A 75 -6.41 -7.50 -3.25
N PRO A 76 -7.34 -8.45 -3.34
CA PRO A 76 -7.06 -9.87 -3.07
C PRO A 76 -5.94 -10.49 -3.91
N ASN A 77 -5.76 -10.01 -5.15
CA ASN A 77 -4.75 -10.51 -6.09
C ASN A 77 -3.32 -10.37 -5.55
N ILE A 78 -3.08 -9.44 -4.62
CA ILE A 78 -1.77 -9.20 -4.00
C ILE A 78 -1.29 -10.38 -3.16
N SER A 79 -2.20 -11.23 -2.68
CA SER A 79 -1.91 -12.41 -1.86
C SER A 79 -1.02 -13.45 -2.56
N ASN A 80 -1.01 -13.45 -3.90
CA ASN A 80 -0.15 -14.32 -4.70
C ASN A 80 1.34 -13.91 -4.66
N TYR A 81 1.67 -12.78 -4.03
CA TYR A 81 3.02 -12.25 -3.94
C TYR A 81 3.45 -12.11 -2.47
N PRO A 82 4.20 -13.09 -1.94
CA PRO A 82 4.80 -12.98 -0.62
C PRO A 82 5.64 -11.71 -0.56
N SER A 83 5.56 -10.95 0.54
CA SER A 83 6.22 -9.64 0.79
C SER A 83 5.64 -8.39 0.11
N ALA A 84 4.63 -8.49 -0.77
CA ALA A 84 4.08 -7.29 -1.43
C ALA A 84 3.44 -6.31 -0.44
N CYS A 85 2.68 -6.81 0.53
CA CYS A 85 2.05 -5.97 1.54
C CYS A 85 3.08 -5.23 2.40
N SER A 86 4.22 -5.86 2.72
CA SER A 86 5.33 -5.21 3.41
C SER A 86 6.00 -4.12 2.57
N LEU A 87 6.07 -4.29 1.24
CA LEU A 87 6.56 -3.26 0.32
C LEU A 87 5.60 -2.06 0.27
N ILE A 88 4.29 -2.33 0.21
CA ILE A 88 3.26 -1.31 0.24
C ILE A 88 3.30 -0.55 1.57
N ALA A 89 3.42 -1.26 2.69
CA ALA A 89 3.59 -0.69 4.02
C ALA A 89 4.80 0.25 4.06
N LYS A 90 5.96 -0.21 3.57
CA LYS A 90 7.19 0.59 3.53
C LYS A 90 7.10 1.81 2.60
N SER A 91 6.25 1.76 1.58
CA SER A 91 6.06 2.84 0.62
C SER A 91 5.09 3.93 1.11
N LEU A 92 4.09 3.55 1.92
CA LEU A 92 2.98 4.43 2.30
C LEU A 92 2.91 4.79 3.78
N LEU A 93 3.48 3.99 4.67
CA LEU A 93 3.55 4.32 6.09
C LEU A 93 4.74 5.23 6.36
N ASP A 94 4.56 6.14 7.31
CA ASP A 94 5.68 6.84 7.92
C ASP A 94 6.66 5.84 8.53
N LYS A 95 7.95 6.18 8.48
CA LYS A 95 9.03 5.30 8.94
C LYS A 95 8.83 4.81 10.37
N ASP A 96 8.39 5.70 11.26
CA ASP A 96 8.19 5.36 12.68
C ASP A 96 7.00 4.41 12.86
N VAL A 97 5.90 4.64 12.14
CA VAL A 97 4.73 3.73 12.13
C VAL A 97 5.12 2.36 11.57
N PHE A 98 5.87 2.33 10.47
CA PHE A 98 6.35 1.08 9.89
C PHE A 98 7.21 0.29 10.88
N ASN A 99 8.13 0.94 11.59
CA ASN A 99 8.99 0.26 12.56
C ASN A 99 8.18 -0.35 13.72
N LEU A 100 7.13 0.33 14.19
CA LEU A 100 6.27 -0.18 15.27
C LEU A 100 5.54 -1.47 14.91
N ILE A 101 5.18 -1.66 13.63
CA ILE A 101 4.43 -2.84 13.18
C ILE A 101 5.31 -3.96 12.62
N ALA A 102 6.56 -3.64 12.28
CA ALA A 102 7.52 -4.58 11.71
C ALA A 102 8.24 -5.44 12.78
N GLU A 103 8.14 -5.05 14.06
CA GLU A 103 8.61 -5.79 15.25
C GLU A 103 7.55 -6.75 15.81
#